data_AF-A0A0N4WIR4-F1
#
_entry.id   AF-A0A0N4WIR4-F1
#
_cell.length_a   1.000
_cell.length_b   1.000
_cell.length_c   1.000
_cell.angle_alpha   90.00
_cell.angle_beta   90.00
_cell.angle_gamma   90.00
#
_symmetry.space_group_name_H-M   'P 1'
#
loop_
_entity.id
_entity.type
_entity.pdbx_description
1 polymer ?
#
loop_
_entity_poly.entity_id
_entity_poly.type
_entity_poly.pdbx_seq_one_letter_code
_entity_poly.pdbx_strand_id
1 'polypeptide(L)'
;MQMLANERFDAGITEMLGACGFGLFYKIGIDHIITASSLGMVDTMGDLFDVPKFPSIVPYKTSSSIAAFLLPYNSRMNFVERTINFVVAMIADFVSAEIGRNYKKVWSRHGVSTDDEYYKSKTNYLLTNSDEFLEFGRPTSPKIVHVGGIALKETGPLSKDLQQIMEQTRAGVVYISFGSAVPTIKMPKYFRDAITEVAKTFKNYDFIWKVDEGDKIEGIPNLYTFTWVAQQALLGEL
;
A
#
# COMPACT_ATOMS: atom_id res chain seq x y z
N MET A 1 -28.44 0.41 -6.89
CA MET A 1 -28.47 -1.07 -6.76
C MET A 1 -29.17 -1.73 -7.94
N GLN A 2 -30.42 -1.39 -8.26
CA GLN A 2 -31.13 -1.98 -9.41
C GLN A 2 -30.40 -1.77 -10.74
N MET A 3 -29.84 -0.58 -10.99
CA MET A 3 -29.02 -0.32 -12.17
C MET A 3 -27.87 -1.33 -12.31
N LEU A 4 -27.03 -1.47 -11.28
CA LEU A 4 -25.90 -2.41 -11.31
C LEU A 4 -26.33 -3.88 -11.42
N ALA A 5 -27.46 -4.26 -10.80
CA ALA A 5 -27.99 -5.62 -10.90
C ALA A 5 -28.49 -5.93 -12.32
N ASN A 6 -29.02 -4.93 -13.03
CA ASN A 6 -29.55 -5.12 -14.39
C ASN A 6 -28.45 -5.30 -15.45
N GLU A 7 -27.23 -4.83 -15.19
CA GLU A 7 -26.08 -4.97 -16.10
C GLU A 7 -25.55 -6.42 -16.19
N ARG A 8 -25.89 -7.29 -15.22
CA ARG A 8 -25.51 -8.72 -15.20
C ARG A 8 -24.00 -8.96 -15.37
N PHE A 9 -23.20 -8.39 -14.47
CA PHE A 9 -21.76 -8.62 -14.46
C PHE A 9 -21.40 -10.08 -14.18
N ASP A 10 -20.43 -10.62 -14.92
CA ASP A 10 -19.92 -11.98 -14.73
C ASP A 10 -18.99 -12.12 -13.51
N ALA A 11 -18.29 -11.03 -13.16
CA ALA A 11 -17.35 -11.00 -12.05
C ALA A 11 -17.21 -9.61 -11.44
N GLY A 12 -16.77 -9.55 -10.18
CA GLY A 12 -16.49 -8.33 -9.44
C GLY A 12 -15.04 -8.28 -8.97
N ILE A 13 -14.36 -7.15 -9.16
CA ILE A 13 -13.00 -6.92 -8.68
C ILE A 13 -13.03 -5.93 -7.51
N THR A 14 -12.49 -6.30 -6.34
CA THR A 14 -12.43 -5.42 -5.17
C THR A 14 -11.05 -5.41 -4.51
N GLU A 15 -10.65 -4.27 -3.98
CA GLU A 15 -9.47 -4.18 -3.11
C GLU A 15 -9.72 -4.97 -1.82
N MET A 16 -8.68 -5.65 -1.32
CA MET A 16 -8.76 -6.50 -0.13
C MET A 16 -8.55 -5.72 1.16
N LEU A 17 -7.84 -4.59 1.11
CA LEU A 17 -7.73 -3.65 2.23
C LEU A 17 -9.07 -2.98 2.57
N GLY A 18 -9.91 -2.75 1.57
CA GLY A 18 -11.22 -2.13 1.70
C GLY A 18 -12.33 -3.12 1.37
N ALA A 19 -12.89 -3.79 2.38
CA ALA A 19 -13.85 -4.86 2.14
C ALA A 19 -15.22 -4.42 1.58
N CYS A 20 -15.46 -3.12 1.33
CA CYS A 20 -16.73 -2.58 0.86
C CYS A 20 -17.29 -3.30 -0.38
N GLY A 21 -16.43 -3.73 -1.32
CA GLY A 21 -16.85 -4.40 -2.55
C GLY A 21 -17.56 -5.73 -2.29
N PHE A 22 -17.17 -6.49 -1.27
CA PHE A 22 -17.82 -7.76 -0.92
C PHE A 22 -19.32 -7.59 -0.65
N GLY A 23 -19.69 -6.61 0.18
CA GLY A 23 -21.08 -6.33 0.48
C GLY A 23 -21.87 -5.84 -0.74
N LEU A 24 -21.22 -5.10 -1.65
CA LEU A 24 -21.84 -4.67 -2.90
C LEU A 24 -22.12 -5.88 -3.81
N PHE A 25 -21.13 -6.74 -4.01
CA PHE A 25 -21.19 -7.93 -4.86
C PHE A 25 -22.27 -8.91 -4.40
N TYR A 26 -22.40 -9.12 -3.08
CA TYR A 26 -23.51 -9.87 -2.51
C TYR A 26 -24.87 -9.30 -2.97
N LYS A 27 -25.03 -7.98 -2.91
CA LYS A 27 -26.34 -7.33 -3.16
C LYS A 27 -26.74 -7.29 -4.63
N ILE A 28 -25.78 -7.41 -5.55
CA ILE A 28 -26.04 -7.54 -6.99
C ILE A 28 -25.97 -8.99 -7.49
N GLY A 29 -25.68 -9.96 -6.61
CA GLY A 29 -25.64 -11.38 -6.96
C GLY A 29 -24.43 -11.78 -7.79
N ILE A 30 -23.26 -11.14 -7.57
CA ILE A 30 -22.00 -11.57 -8.20
C ILE A 30 -21.46 -12.78 -7.44
N ASP A 31 -21.22 -13.86 -8.20
CA ASP A 31 -20.72 -15.13 -7.69
C ASP A 31 -19.24 -15.39 -7.94
N HIS A 32 -18.59 -14.56 -8.76
CA HIS A 32 -17.16 -14.64 -9.06
C HIS A 32 -16.47 -13.36 -8.61
N ILE A 33 -15.70 -13.45 -7.52
CA ILE A 33 -15.00 -12.33 -6.91
C ILE A 33 -13.51 -12.49 -7.12
N ILE A 34 -12.89 -11.45 -7.63
CA ILE A 34 -11.43 -11.29 -7.72
C ILE A 34 -11.05 -10.22 -6.70
N THR A 35 -10.17 -10.55 -5.78
CA THR A 35 -9.58 -9.55 -4.89
C THR A 35 -8.31 -9.00 -5.51
N ALA A 36 -8.00 -7.74 -5.24
CA ALA A 36 -6.73 -7.13 -5.56
C ALA A 36 -6.07 -6.59 -4.29
N SER A 37 -4.74 -6.63 -4.22
CA SER A 37 -3.98 -5.95 -3.17
C SER A 37 -2.88 -5.09 -3.73
N SER A 38 -2.93 -3.80 -3.40
CA SER A 38 -1.90 -2.83 -3.73
C SER A 38 -0.61 -2.96 -2.89
N LEU A 39 -0.64 -3.66 -1.76
CA LEU A 39 0.49 -3.79 -0.83
C LEU A 39 1.29 -5.08 -0.97
N GLY A 40 0.90 -5.96 -1.89
CA GLY A 40 1.44 -7.31 -1.95
C GLY A 40 0.62 -8.31 -1.13
N MET A 41 1.19 -9.49 -0.88
CA MET A 41 0.53 -10.52 -0.08
C MET A 41 0.77 -10.28 1.41
N VAL A 42 -0.31 -10.08 2.18
CA VAL A 42 -0.25 -10.04 3.65
C VAL A 42 -0.86 -11.30 4.26
N ASP A 43 -0.38 -11.73 5.42
CA ASP A 43 -0.69 -13.06 5.96
C ASP A 43 -2.18 -13.26 6.28
N THR A 44 -2.89 -12.19 6.64
CA THR A 44 -4.34 -12.23 6.90
C THR A 44 -5.17 -12.50 5.64
N MET A 45 -4.60 -12.28 4.45
CA MET A 45 -5.27 -12.60 3.19
C MET A 45 -5.26 -14.09 2.90
N GLY A 46 -4.30 -14.85 3.47
CA GLY A 46 -4.13 -16.27 3.22
C GLY A 46 -5.36 -17.12 3.60
N ASP A 47 -6.12 -16.69 4.62
CA ASP A 47 -7.30 -17.41 5.11
C ASP A 47 -8.39 -17.57 4.03
N LEU A 48 -8.49 -16.60 3.12
CA LEU A 48 -9.46 -16.59 2.01
C LEU A 48 -9.05 -17.56 0.88
N PHE A 49 -7.77 -17.95 0.83
CA PHE A 49 -7.19 -18.76 -0.24
C PHE A 49 -6.62 -20.10 0.24
N ASP A 50 -6.96 -20.50 1.48
CA ASP A 50 -6.50 -21.73 2.12
C ASP A 50 -4.97 -21.82 2.24
N VAL A 51 -4.32 -20.67 2.42
CA VAL A 51 -2.86 -20.57 2.58
C VAL A 51 -2.52 -20.52 4.07
N PRO A 52 -1.73 -21.49 4.59
CA PRO A 52 -1.36 -21.51 6.01
C PRO A 52 -0.37 -20.39 6.35
N LYS A 53 -0.55 -19.80 7.55
CA LYS A 53 0.35 -18.77 8.10
C LYS A 53 1.47 -19.43 8.90
N PHE A 54 2.72 -19.02 8.67
CA PHE A 54 3.89 -19.53 9.41
C PHE A 54 4.72 -18.40 10.03
N PRO A 55 4.24 -17.77 11.12
CA PRO A 55 4.95 -16.68 11.80
C PRO A 55 6.31 -17.10 12.42
N SER A 56 6.63 -18.39 12.45
CA SER A 56 7.92 -18.88 12.91
C SER A 56 9.05 -18.74 11.87
N ILE A 57 8.72 -18.56 10.59
CA ILE A 57 9.68 -18.46 9.48
C ILE A 57 9.42 -17.29 8.53
N VAL A 58 8.16 -16.82 8.44
CA VAL A 58 7.77 -15.66 7.64
C VAL A 58 7.62 -14.46 8.58
N PRO A 59 8.37 -13.36 8.39
CA PRO A 59 8.12 -12.11 9.08
C PRO A 59 6.70 -11.65 8.79
N TYR A 60 5.92 -11.45 9.84
CA TYR A 60 4.51 -11.14 9.71
C TYR A 60 4.39 -9.70 9.22
N LYS A 61 3.86 -9.54 8.01
CA LYS A 61 3.63 -8.22 7.41
C LYS A 61 2.14 -8.06 7.17
N THR A 62 1.54 -7.03 7.79
CA THR A 62 0.14 -6.68 7.59
C THR A 62 -0.02 -5.17 7.53
N SER A 63 -0.98 -4.72 6.74
CA SER A 63 -1.48 -3.34 6.70
C SER A 63 -2.28 -2.97 7.94
N SER A 64 -2.81 -3.96 8.67
CA SER A 64 -3.72 -3.77 9.81
C SER A 64 -2.98 -3.49 11.13
N SER A 65 -1.66 -3.66 11.16
CA SER A 65 -0.82 -3.39 12.34
C SER A 65 0.41 -2.59 11.94
N ILE A 66 0.45 -1.33 12.36
CA ILE A 66 1.61 -0.46 12.22
C ILE A 66 2.85 -1.13 12.86
N ALA A 67 2.67 -1.85 13.98
CA ALA A 67 3.76 -2.57 14.61
C ALA A 67 4.33 -3.67 13.70
N ALA A 68 3.48 -4.47 13.06
CA ALA A 68 3.92 -5.51 12.12
C ALA A 68 4.63 -4.93 10.88
N PHE A 69 4.13 -3.80 10.38
CA PHE A 69 4.76 -3.10 9.26
C PHE A 69 6.13 -2.50 9.63
N LEU A 70 6.29 -2.04 10.87
CA LEU A 70 7.52 -1.40 11.35
C LEU A 70 8.56 -2.35 11.95
N LEU A 71 8.25 -3.64 12.14
CA LEU A 71 9.24 -4.61 12.59
C LEU A 71 10.32 -4.78 11.51
N PRO A 72 11.61 -4.51 11.81
CA PRO A 72 12.70 -4.63 10.85
C PRO A 72 13.15 -6.09 10.67
N TYR A 73 12.22 -7.05 10.78
CA TYR A 73 12.53 -8.46 10.71
C TYR A 73 12.56 -8.93 9.25
N ASN A 74 13.54 -9.78 8.96
CA ASN A 74 13.69 -10.47 7.69
C ASN A 74 13.54 -11.99 7.90
N SER A 75 13.65 -12.80 6.85
CA SER A 75 13.48 -14.26 6.94
C SER A 75 14.46 -14.96 7.91
N ARG A 76 15.52 -14.30 8.34
CA ARG A 76 16.47 -14.79 9.35
C ARG A 76 16.14 -14.19 10.72
N MET A 77 15.12 -14.74 11.37
CA MET A 77 14.76 -14.40 12.75
C MET A 77 15.38 -15.38 13.76
N ASN A 78 15.95 -14.85 14.84
CA ASN A 78 16.33 -15.63 16.02
C ASN A 78 15.10 -16.02 16.85
N PHE A 79 15.29 -16.81 17.92
CA PHE A 79 14.17 -17.31 18.72
C PHE A 79 13.29 -16.21 19.34
N VAL A 80 13.92 -15.13 19.84
CA VAL A 80 13.18 -14.02 20.46
C VAL A 80 12.40 -13.25 19.40
N GLU A 81 13.03 -12.96 18.25
CA GLU A 81 12.37 -12.30 17.12
C GLU A 81 11.19 -13.12 16.59
N ARG A 82 11.33 -14.45 16.49
CA ARG A 82 10.23 -15.35 16.12
C ARG A 82 9.10 -15.31 17.14
N THR A 83 9.43 -15.25 18.43
CA THR A 83 8.44 -15.14 19.51
C THR A 83 7.67 -13.82 19.41
N ILE A 84 8.38 -12.70 19.18
CA ILE A 84 7.74 -11.40 18.97
C ILE A 84 6.89 -11.41 17.71
N ASN A 85 7.41 -11.96 16.61
CA ASN A 85 6.69 -12.06 15.34
C ASN A 85 5.40 -12.88 15.49
N PHE A 86 5.43 -13.97 16.25
CA PHE A 86 4.25 -14.76 16.59
C PHE A 86 3.22 -13.96 17.40
N VAL A 87 3.65 -13.22 18.43
CA VAL A 87 2.75 -12.36 19.21
C VAL A 87 2.12 -11.28 18.34
N VAL A 88 2.91 -10.65 17.48
CA VAL A 88 2.42 -9.62 16.55
C VAL A 88 1.44 -10.20 15.54
N ALA A 89 1.68 -11.42 15.05
CA ALA A 89 0.75 -12.15 14.18
C ALA A 89 -0.61 -12.35 14.85
N MET A 90 -0.62 -12.80 16.12
CA MET A 90 -1.87 -12.97 16.87
C MET A 90 -2.63 -11.66 17.07
N ILE A 91 -1.92 -10.57 17.40
CA ILE A 91 -2.53 -9.24 17.55
C ILE A 91 -3.13 -8.79 16.21
N ALA A 92 -2.41 -8.98 15.11
CA ALA A 92 -2.86 -8.59 13.79
C ALA A 92 -4.08 -9.37 13.31
N ASP A 93 -4.15 -10.68 13.58
CA ASP A 93 -5.33 -11.51 13.30
C ASP A 93 -6.54 -11.00 14.11
N PHE A 94 -6.35 -10.64 15.38
CA PHE A 94 -7.40 -10.04 16.20
C PHE A 94 -7.91 -8.71 15.64
N VAL A 95 -6.99 -7.81 15.28
CA VAL A 95 -7.34 -6.50 14.69
C VAL A 95 -8.08 -6.68 13.36
N SER A 96 -7.61 -7.59 12.51
CA SER A 96 -8.24 -7.87 11.21
C SER A 96 -9.65 -8.45 11.38
N ALA A 97 -9.86 -9.32 12.37
CA ALA A 97 -11.18 -9.81 12.72
C ALA A 97 -12.12 -8.66 13.20
N GLU A 98 -11.62 -7.70 13.98
CA GLU A 98 -12.42 -6.55 14.41
C GLU A 98 -12.78 -5.62 13.24
N ILE A 99 -11.83 -5.37 12.33
CA ILE A 99 -12.09 -4.62 11.09
C ILE A 99 -13.19 -5.32 10.27
N GLY A 100 -13.06 -6.64 10.07
CA GLY A 100 -14.06 -7.45 9.38
C GLY A 100 -15.45 -7.39 10.04
N ARG A 101 -15.51 -7.45 11.38
CA ARG A 101 -16.75 -7.26 12.14
C ARG A 101 -17.38 -5.89 11.89
N ASN A 102 -16.59 -4.82 11.83
CA ASN A 102 -17.10 -3.48 11.58
C ASN A 102 -17.64 -3.33 10.16
N TYR A 103 -17.00 -3.94 9.16
CA TYR A 103 -17.57 -4.01 7.81
C TYR A 103 -18.91 -4.77 7.78
N LYS A 104 -18.99 -5.94 8.42
CA LYS A 104 -20.23 -6.71 8.50
C LYS A 104 -21.37 -5.94 9.19
N LYS A 105 -21.08 -5.14 10.22
CA LYS A 105 -22.07 -4.26 10.87
C LYS A 105 -22.60 -3.19 9.90
N VAL A 106 -21.77 -2.67 9.00
CA VAL A 106 -22.21 -1.73 7.97
C VAL A 106 -23.04 -2.45 6.91
N TRP A 107 -22.59 -3.60 6.43
CA TRP A 107 -23.30 -4.42 5.45
C TRP A 107 -24.70 -4.82 5.92
N SER A 108 -24.84 -5.23 7.18
CA SER A 108 -26.12 -5.66 7.75
C SER A 108 -27.15 -4.52 7.79
N ARG A 109 -26.72 -3.28 8.08
CA ARG A 109 -27.58 -2.08 7.98
C ARG A 109 -28.12 -1.84 6.57
N HIS A 110 -27.46 -2.39 5.55
CA HIS A 110 -27.87 -2.29 4.16
C HIS A 110 -28.48 -3.58 3.59
N GLY A 111 -28.87 -4.51 4.45
CA GLY A 111 -29.58 -5.75 4.08
C GLY A 111 -28.67 -6.88 3.60
N VAL A 112 -27.38 -6.82 3.91
CA VAL A 112 -26.40 -7.86 3.56
C VAL A 112 -26.02 -8.61 4.83
N SER A 113 -26.47 -9.86 4.94
CA SER A 113 -26.21 -10.73 6.08
C SER A 113 -25.68 -12.06 5.56
N THR A 114 -24.38 -12.29 5.73
CA THR A 114 -23.70 -13.51 5.32
C THR A 114 -22.45 -13.73 6.19
N ASP A 115 -21.89 -14.92 6.13
CA ASP A 115 -20.68 -15.31 6.85
C ASP A 115 -19.41 -15.19 5.98
N ASP A 116 -18.25 -15.50 6.55
CA ASP A 116 -16.98 -15.46 5.83
C ASP A 116 -16.84 -16.63 4.85
N GLU A 117 -17.52 -17.75 5.11
CA GLU A 117 -17.49 -18.94 4.25
C GLU A 117 -18.15 -18.65 2.90
N TYR A 118 -19.26 -17.90 2.90
CA TYR A 118 -19.87 -17.39 1.68
C TYR A 118 -18.85 -16.65 0.81
N TYR A 119 -18.17 -15.63 1.36
CA TYR A 119 -17.22 -14.85 0.57
C TYR A 119 -16.00 -15.66 0.14
N LYS A 120 -15.53 -16.59 0.99
CA LYS A 120 -14.47 -17.52 0.63
C LYS A 120 -14.86 -18.41 -0.53
N SER A 121 -16.08 -18.93 -0.56
CA SER A 121 -16.58 -19.79 -1.65
C SER A 121 -16.71 -19.05 -3.00
N LYS A 122 -16.96 -17.73 -2.95
CA LYS A 122 -17.14 -16.88 -4.14
C LYS A 122 -15.86 -16.18 -4.59
N THR A 123 -14.80 -16.20 -3.79
CA THR A 123 -13.52 -15.58 -4.14
C THR A 123 -12.62 -16.56 -4.89
N ASN A 124 -12.30 -16.22 -6.13
CA ASN A 124 -11.56 -17.10 -7.03
C ASN A 124 -10.06 -16.79 -7.04
N TYR A 125 -9.69 -15.51 -7.08
CA TYR A 125 -8.30 -15.06 -7.24
C TYR A 125 -7.95 -13.87 -6.36
N LEU A 126 -6.68 -13.77 -6.00
CA LEU A 126 -6.03 -12.56 -5.48
C LEU A 126 -5.01 -12.07 -6.50
N LEU A 127 -5.20 -10.85 -6.99
CA LEU A 127 -4.24 -10.11 -7.79
C LEU A 127 -3.36 -9.30 -6.84
N THR A 128 -2.13 -9.76 -6.61
CA THR A 128 -1.19 -9.07 -5.71
C THR A 128 -0.24 -8.19 -6.52
N ASN A 129 -0.18 -6.89 -6.21
CA ASN A 129 0.76 -5.96 -6.85
C ASN A 129 2.17 -6.09 -6.25
N SER A 130 2.72 -7.31 -6.32
CA SER A 130 4.08 -7.65 -5.93
C SER A 130 4.69 -8.62 -6.93
N ASP A 131 6.01 -8.68 -6.95
CA ASP A 131 6.79 -9.68 -7.68
C ASP A 131 7.07 -10.86 -6.74
N GLU A 132 6.85 -12.09 -7.21
CA GLU A 132 7.01 -13.31 -6.41
C GLU A 132 8.45 -13.51 -5.89
N PHE A 133 9.44 -13.04 -6.62
CA PHE A 133 10.86 -13.16 -6.26
C PHE A 133 11.32 -12.11 -5.25
N LEU A 134 10.54 -11.04 -5.07
CA LEU A 134 10.79 -10.00 -4.07
C LEU A 134 10.04 -10.24 -2.75
N GLU A 135 9.14 -11.22 -2.72
CA GLU A 135 8.37 -11.61 -1.55
C GLU A 135 9.16 -12.54 -0.61
N PHE A 136 8.75 -12.59 0.66
CA PHE A 136 9.25 -13.62 1.55
C PHE A 136 8.72 -14.99 1.12
N GLY A 137 9.61 -15.99 1.13
CA GLY A 137 9.25 -17.39 0.89
C GLY A 137 8.17 -17.85 1.87
N ARG A 138 6.95 -18.03 1.35
CA ARG A 138 5.77 -18.45 2.12
C ARG A 138 4.95 -19.45 1.29
N PRO A 139 4.09 -20.25 1.94
CA PRO A 139 3.12 -21.06 1.21
C PRO A 139 2.26 -20.17 0.33
N THR A 140 1.90 -20.67 -0.85
CA THR A 140 1.05 -19.97 -1.80
C THR A 140 0.03 -20.93 -2.41
N SER A 141 -0.91 -20.37 -3.15
CA SER A 141 -1.97 -21.08 -3.86
C SER A 141 -2.00 -20.60 -5.31
N PRO A 142 -2.35 -21.45 -6.29
CA PRO A 142 -2.57 -21.01 -7.68
C PRO A 142 -3.65 -19.92 -7.83
N LYS A 143 -4.45 -19.69 -6.78
CA LYS A 143 -5.40 -18.58 -6.69
C LYS A 143 -4.71 -17.21 -6.50
N ILE A 144 -3.44 -17.18 -6.09
CA ILE A 144 -2.67 -15.95 -5.89
C ILE A 144 -1.88 -15.69 -7.17
N VAL A 145 -2.14 -14.55 -7.79
CA VAL A 145 -1.52 -14.14 -9.06
C VAL A 145 -0.74 -12.86 -8.83
N HIS A 146 0.57 -12.93 -9.03
CA HIS A 146 1.48 -11.81 -8.94
C HIS A 146 1.37 -10.94 -10.19
N VAL A 147 0.89 -9.71 -10.00
CA VAL A 147 0.71 -8.70 -11.05
C VAL A 147 1.52 -7.44 -10.72
N GLY A 148 2.72 -7.64 -10.15
CA GLY A 148 3.65 -6.58 -9.80
C GLY A 148 3.87 -5.62 -10.97
N GLY A 149 3.64 -4.34 -10.72
CA GLY A 149 3.85 -3.30 -11.72
C GLY A 149 2.72 -3.14 -12.75
N ILE A 150 1.58 -3.81 -12.59
CA ILE A 150 0.41 -3.66 -13.49
C ILE A 150 -0.10 -2.22 -13.61
N ALA A 151 0.14 -1.40 -12.58
CA ALA A 151 -0.24 0.01 -12.56
C ALA A 151 0.89 0.96 -13.03
N LEU A 152 2.05 0.43 -13.40
CA LEU A 152 3.12 1.23 -14.00
C LEU A 152 2.67 1.69 -15.38
N LYS A 153 2.86 2.98 -15.66
CA LYS A 153 2.62 3.54 -16.99
C LYS A 153 3.97 3.74 -17.66
N GLU A 154 3.97 3.77 -19.00
CA GLU A 154 5.11 4.29 -19.71
C GLU A 154 5.40 5.71 -19.23
N THR A 155 6.64 5.93 -18.78
CA THR A 155 7.08 7.21 -18.27
C THR A 155 7.36 8.15 -19.44
N GLY A 156 6.64 9.26 -19.51
CA GLY A 156 7.03 10.38 -20.36
C GLY A 156 8.30 11.08 -19.86
N PRO A 157 8.90 11.98 -20.66
CA PRO A 157 10.09 12.71 -20.25
C PRO A 157 9.79 13.61 -19.04
N LEU A 158 10.82 13.86 -18.23
CA LEU A 158 10.76 14.87 -17.17
C LEU A 158 10.46 16.25 -17.74
N SER A 159 9.83 17.12 -16.93
CA SER A 159 9.68 18.52 -17.30
C SER A 159 11.06 19.17 -17.42
N LYS A 160 11.17 20.20 -18.26
CA LYS A 160 12.45 20.92 -18.49
C LYS A 160 13.08 21.41 -17.19
N ASP A 161 12.26 21.90 -16.26
CA ASP A 161 12.74 22.38 -14.96
C ASP A 161 13.35 21.26 -14.12
N LEU A 162 12.72 20.07 -14.09
CA LEU A 162 13.25 18.92 -13.38
C LEU A 162 14.51 18.37 -14.05
N GLN A 163 14.55 18.31 -15.39
CA GLN A 163 15.75 17.92 -16.14
C GLN A 163 16.92 18.83 -15.81
N GLN A 164 16.70 20.15 -15.80
CA GLN A 164 17.73 21.12 -15.47
C GLN A 164 18.28 20.93 -14.05
N ILE A 165 17.41 20.67 -13.06
CA ILE A 165 17.85 20.40 -11.68
C ILE A 165 18.71 19.13 -11.63
N MET A 166 18.27 18.07 -12.32
CA MET A 166 18.99 16.79 -12.38
C MET A 166 20.36 16.92 -13.06
N GLU A 167 20.48 17.75 -14.09
CA GLU A 167 21.74 17.98 -14.82
C GLU A 167 22.71 18.92 -14.10
N GLN A 168 22.21 19.88 -13.32
CA GLN A 168 23.03 20.89 -12.65
C GLN A 168 23.64 20.42 -11.32
N THR A 169 23.21 19.27 -10.82
CA THR A 169 23.60 18.83 -9.48
C THR A 169 25.07 18.49 -9.37
N ARG A 170 25.66 18.77 -8.18
CA ARG A 170 27.09 18.56 -7.92
C ARG A 170 27.39 17.19 -7.35
N ALA A 171 26.57 16.74 -6.40
CA ALA A 171 26.75 15.46 -5.71
C ALA A 171 25.58 14.48 -5.92
N GLY A 172 24.40 14.98 -6.26
CA GLY A 172 23.21 14.16 -6.48
C GLY A 172 21.94 14.87 -6.00
N VAL A 173 20.80 14.28 -6.35
CA VAL A 173 19.48 14.80 -6.02
C VAL A 173 18.80 13.94 -4.97
N VAL A 174 18.18 14.59 -3.98
CA VAL A 174 17.34 13.94 -2.96
C VAL A 174 15.88 14.30 -3.25
N TYR A 175 15.08 13.28 -3.56
CA TYR A 175 13.63 13.45 -3.73
C TYR A 175 12.88 13.18 -2.42
N ILE A 176 12.05 14.14 -2.01
CA ILE A 176 11.23 14.08 -0.80
C ILE A 176 9.75 14.11 -1.21
N SER A 177 9.03 13.04 -0.86
CA SER A 177 7.58 12.93 -1.07
C SER A 177 6.96 12.10 0.05
N PHE A 178 5.87 12.61 0.63
CA PHE A 178 5.08 11.89 1.64
C PHE A 178 3.80 11.26 1.04
N GLY A 179 3.74 11.21 -0.29
CA GLY A 179 2.56 10.75 -1.03
C GLY A 179 1.40 11.74 -0.98
N SER A 180 0.20 11.25 -1.26
CA SER A 180 -1.05 12.03 -1.28
C SER A 180 -1.82 11.98 0.04
N ALA A 181 -1.54 11.00 0.90
CA ALA A 181 -2.29 10.78 2.15
C ALA A 181 -1.80 11.66 3.33
N VAL A 182 -0.57 12.16 3.26
CA VAL A 182 0.04 12.99 4.30
C VAL A 182 0.24 14.41 3.76
N PRO A 183 -0.71 15.32 4.01
CA PRO A 183 -0.66 16.65 3.43
C PRO A 183 0.42 17.51 4.11
N THR A 184 1.32 18.10 3.32
CA THR A 184 2.43 18.92 3.81
C THR A 184 1.94 20.22 4.48
N ILE A 185 0.79 20.74 4.08
CA ILE A 185 0.19 21.92 4.72
C ILE A 185 -0.19 21.69 6.19
N LYS A 186 -0.44 20.43 6.58
CA LYS A 186 -0.70 20.03 7.97
C LYS A 186 0.56 19.56 8.71
N MET A 187 1.71 19.62 8.05
CA MET A 187 2.97 19.18 8.65
C MET A 187 3.36 20.10 9.81
N PRO A 188 3.62 19.55 11.01
CA PRO A 188 4.12 20.32 12.13
C PRO A 188 5.42 21.07 11.79
N LYS A 189 5.58 22.26 12.38
CA LYS A 189 6.73 23.13 12.11
C LYS A 189 8.08 22.42 12.29
N TYR A 190 8.22 21.59 13.32
CA TYR A 190 9.50 20.91 13.60
C TYR A 190 9.94 19.95 12.49
N PHE A 191 9.00 19.26 11.82
CA PHE A 191 9.34 18.39 10.69
C PHE A 191 9.79 19.20 9.48
N ARG A 192 9.11 20.31 9.21
CA ARG A 192 9.47 21.25 8.15
C ARG A 192 10.86 21.86 8.40
N ASP A 193 11.09 22.30 9.63
CA ASP A 193 12.37 22.87 10.04
C ASP A 193 13.50 21.85 9.83
N ALA A 194 13.30 20.58 10.24
CA ALA A 194 14.28 19.52 10.02
C ALA A 194 14.62 19.31 8.53
N ILE A 195 13.61 19.27 7.64
CA ILE A 195 13.85 19.14 6.19
C ILE A 195 14.65 20.34 5.66
N THR A 196 14.27 21.56 6.07
CA THR A 196 14.98 22.77 5.66
C THR A 196 16.40 22.86 6.18
N GLU A 197 16.64 22.39 7.41
CA GLU A 197 17.96 22.36 8.04
C GLU A 197 18.88 21.35 7.35
N VAL A 198 18.37 20.17 7.01
CA VAL A 198 19.09 19.19 6.19
C VAL A 198 19.48 19.80 4.84
N ALA A 199 18.55 20.42 4.12
CA ALA A 199 18.86 21.06 2.84
C ALA A 199 19.97 22.13 2.97
N LYS A 200 19.88 23.00 3.99
CA LYS A 200 20.90 24.03 4.26
C LYS A 200 22.27 23.45 4.64
N THR A 201 22.30 22.30 5.30
CA THR A 201 23.53 21.64 5.75
C THR A 201 24.23 20.97 4.58
N PHE A 202 23.48 20.25 3.74
CA PHE A 202 24.00 19.46 2.63
C PHE A 202 23.98 20.24 1.30
N LYS A 203 24.70 21.36 1.24
CA LYS A 203 24.72 22.29 0.09
C LYS A 203 25.23 21.71 -1.24
N ASN A 204 25.84 20.53 -1.22
CA ASN A 204 26.33 19.85 -2.43
C ASN A 204 25.24 18.97 -3.09
N TYR A 205 24.14 18.71 -2.39
CA TYR A 205 22.98 17.99 -2.91
C TYR A 205 21.86 18.97 -3.22
N ASP A 206 21.11 18.67 -4.27
CA ASP A 206 19.87 19.37 -4.57
C ASP A 206 18.69 18.56 -4.05
N PHE A 207 17.70 19.26 -3.49
CA PHE A 207 16.53 18.64 -2.87
C PHE A 207 15.30 18.99 -3.70
N ILE A 208 14.56 17.98 -4.14
CA ILE A 208 13.26 18.13 -4.78
C ILE A 208 12.20 17.70 -3.77
N TRP A 209 11.38 18.63 -3.31
CA TRP A 209 10.32 18.33 -2.36
C TRP A 209 8.93 18.52 -2.98
N LYS A 210 8.18 17.41 -3.11
CA LYS A 210 6.76 17.48 -3.42
C LYS A 210 6.00 18.04 -2.21
N VAL A 211 5.35 19.18 -2.41
CA VAL A 211 4.51 19.86 -1.43
C VAL A 211 3.08 19.94 -1.93
N ASP A 212 2.14 20.29 -1.06
CA ASP A 212 0.76 20.55 -1.48
C ASP A 212 0.60 21.95 -2.06
N GLU A 213 -0.46 22.13 -2.84
CA GLU A 213 -0.80 23.44 -3.39
C GLU A 213 -1.00 24.49 -2.28
N GLY A 214 -0.38 25.66 -2.45
CA GLY A 214 -0.40 26.74 -1.46
C GLY A 214 0.64 26.60 -0.33
N ASP A 215 1.35 25.47 -0.24
CA ASP A 215 2.42 25.28 0.73
C ASP A 215 3.76 25.79 0.16
N LYS A 216 4.16 27.01 0.56
CA LYS A 216 5.36 27.67 0.05
C LYS A 216 6.52 27.57 1.03
N ILE A 217 7.67 27.15 0.51
CA ILE A 217 8.94 27.12 1.25
C ILE A 217 9.95 27.88 0.42
N GLU A 218 10.38 29.03 0.95
CA GLU A 218 11.27 29.96 0.24
C GLU A 218 12.57 30.15 1.03
N GLY A 219 13.61 30.60 0.33
CA GLY A 219 14.87 31.02 0.95
C GLY A 219 15.93 29.93 1.15
N ILE A 220 15.83 28.81 0.43
CA ILE A 220 16.84 27.73 0.46
C ILE A 220 17.27 27.43 -0.98
N PRO A 221 18.49 27.80 -1.39
CA PRO A 221 18.90 27.76 -2.79
C PRO A 221 18.88 26.36 -3.45
N ASN A 222 19.18 25.32 -2.68
CA ASN A 222 19.24 23.94 -3.14
C ASN A 222 17.99 23.13 -2.77
N LEU A 223 16.86 23.79 -2.49
CA LEU A 223 15.57 23.15 -2.21
C LEU A 223 14.51 23.66 -3.19
N TYR A 224 14.11 22.80 -4.10
CA TYR A 224 13.11 23.05 -5.13
C TYR A 224 11.78 22.41 -4.72
N THR A 225 10.70 23.19 -4.75
CA THR A 225 9.36 22.71 -4.36
C THR A 225 8.44 22.59 -5.57
N PHE A 226 7.67 21.50 -5.60
CA PHE A 226 6.73 21.21 -6.68
C PHE A 226 5.41 20.70 -6.10
N THR A 227 4.27 21.11 -6.66
CA THR A 227 2.96 20.57 -6.28
C THR A 227 2.74 19.16 -6.82
N TRP A 228 3.36 18.87 -7.97
CA TRP A 228 3.32 17.56 -8.62
C TRP A 228 4.65 17.25 -9.30
N VAL A 229 5.07 16.00 -9.24
CA VAL A 229 6.29 15.48 -9.88
C VAL A 229 5.93 14.19 -10.58
N ALA A 230 6.42 13.99 -11.81
CA ALA A 230 6.34 12.71 -12.50
C ALA A 230 7.27 11.68 -11.82
N GLN A 231 6.85 11.16 -10.66
CA GLN A 231 7.70 10.41 -9.74
C GLN A 231 8.39 9.22 -10.39
N GLN A 232 7.69 8.43 -11.21
CA GLN A 232 8.29 7.28 -11.90
C GLN A 232 9.39 7.70 -12.88
N ALA A 233 9.16 8.78 -13.64
CA ALA A 233 10.17 9.31 -14.55
C ALA A 233 11.39 9.84 -13.78
N LEU A 234 11.16 10.56 -12.67
CA LEU A 234 12.26 11.10 -11.85
C LEU A 234 13.11 9.99 -11.23
N LEU A 235 12.47 8.97 -10.66
CA LEU A 235 13.17 7.85 -10.04
C LEU A 235 13.88 6.95 -11.06
N GLY A 236 13.46 6.96 -12.32
CA GLY A 236 14.16 6.25 -13.40
C GLY A 236 15.45 6.93 -13.86
N GLU A 237 15.65 8.20 -13.53
CA GLU A 237 16.84 9.00 -13.87
C GLU A 237 17.83 9.13 -12.69
N LEU A 238 17.47 8.65 -11.49
CA LEU A 238 18.33 8.62 -10.30
C LEU A 238 19.18 7.34 -10.24
#